data_AF-A0A7C2J2J9-F1
#
_entry.id   AF-A0A7C2J2J9-F1
#
_cell.length_a   1.000
_cell.length_b   1.000
_cell.length_c   1.000
_cell.angle_alpha   90.00
_cell.angle_beta   90.00
_cell.angle_gamma   90.00
#
_symmetry.space_group_name_H-M   'P 1'
#
loop_
_entity.id
_entity.type
_entity.pdbx_description
1 polymer ?
#
loop_
_entity_poly.entity_id
_entity_poly.type
_entity_poly.pdbx_seq_one_letter_code
_entity_poly.pdbx_strand_id
1 'polypeptide(L)'
;MHRRQFLSLGAFAALARSAQQQAQQVEESVTASATADATPRVAIVPSNFDGSQDHDGTEIAGLADPRPTDAELEQAHIDAMVRKVIELAGDREGGGLKGIIEPEDWVVIKIAMPTYHGLASYLPGTAADLRVVRSLLTHLGEAKLGLRFSIAEGPEEWIGRAESPSKTDGWNTDWGGACGGLSYEGLVKELSGRFPHAKFEIVDLNSDRTNPTPAPAGVSASKNKEGGYHIPQTIQQCDKLISVAPLRTHAAMGVALSIGNYLGIA
;
A
#
# COMPACT_ATOMS: atom_id res chain seq x y z
N MET A 1 -65.78 -62.93 9.81
CA MET A 1 -65.08 -61.63 9.82
C MET A 1 -63.62 -61.85 9.40
N HIS A 2 -63.18 -61.10 8.40
CA HIS A 2 -62.06 -61.40 7.50
C HIS A 2 -60.66 -61.28 8.12
N ARG A 3 -59.77 -62.22 7.76
CA ARG A 3 -58.32 -62.12 8.01
C ARG A 3 -57.56 -62.58 6.75
N ARG A 4 -56.62 -61.72 6.32
CA ARG A 4 -55.38 -61.99 5.56
C ARG A 4 -55.45 -62.05 4.04
N GLN A 5 -55.08 -60.93 3.41
CA GLN A 5 -54.24 -60.86 2.19
C GLN A 5 -53.62 -59.47 2.15
N PHE A 6 -52.34 -59.30 2.51
CA PHE A 6 -51.50 -58.11 2.18
C PHE A 6 -50.06 -58.36 2.62
N LEU A 7 -49.36 -59.32 1.98
CA LEU A 7 -47.92 -59.50 2.14
C LEU A 7 -47.35 -60.12 0.86
N SER A 8 -47.08 -59.31 -0.16
CA SER A 8 -46.21 -59.72 -1.28
C SER A 8 -45.65 -58.57 -2.16
N LEU A 9 -45.99 -57.31 -1.93
CA LEU A 9 -45.55 -56.19 -2.80
C LEU A 9 -44.32 -55.39 -2.28
N GLY A 10 -43.78 -55.70 -1.10
CA GLY A 10 -42.71 -54.90 -0.48
C GLY A 10 -41.26 -55.26 -0.84
N ALA A 11 -41.00 -56.48 -1.32
CA ALA A 11 -39.63 -56.99 -1.41
C ALA A 11 -38.91 -56.65 -2.74
N PHE A 12 -39.63 -56.44 -3.84
CA PHE A 12 -39.01 -56.15 -5.14
C PHE A 12 -38.63 -54.67 -5.33
N ALA A 13 -39.31 -53.74 -4.64
CA ALA A 13 -38.98 -52.31 -4.73
C ALA A 13 -37.71 -51.93 -3.95
N ALA A 14 -37.36 -52.70 -2.91
CA ALA A 14 -36.17 -52.44 -2.08
C ALA A 14 -34.86 -52.84 -2.80
N LEU A 15 -34.86 -53.94 -3.56
CA LEU A 15 -33.69 -54.44 -4.28
C LEU A 15 -33.35 -53.63 -5.54
N ALA A 16 -34.36 -53.01 -6.19
CA ALA A 16 -34.13 -52.13 -7.33
C ALA A 16 -33.52 -50.78 -6.90
N ARG A 17 -33.90 -50.24 -5.73
CA ARG A 17 -33.31 -49.00 -5.20
C ARG A 17 -31.88 -49.18 -4.70
N SER A 18 -31.53 -50.33 -4.13
CA SER A 18 -30.14 -50.59 -3.69
C SER A 18 -29.17 -50.79 -4.85
N ALA A 19 -29.62 -51.40 -5.96
CA ALA A 19 -28.79 -51.56 -7.16
C ALA A 19 -28.58 -50.24 -7.91
N GLN A 20 -29.58 -49.35 -7.90
CA GLN A 20 -29.47 -48.03 -8.54
C GLN A 20 -28.67 -47.02 -7.69
N GLN A 21 -28.61 -47.20 -6.37
CA GLN A 21 -27.73 -46.42 -5.48
C GLN A 21 -26.26 -46.86 -5.54
N GLN A 22 -25.95 -48.10 -5.92
CA GLN A 22 -24.57 -48.56 -6.10
C GLN A 22 -23.96 -48.16 -7.45
N ALA A 23 -24.78 -47.96 -8.49
CA ALA A 23 -24.31 -47.50 -9.81
C ALA A 23 -24.17 -45.96 -9.94
N GLN A 24 -24.65 -45.22 -8.93
CA GLN A 24 -24.43 -43.77 -8.77
C GLN A 24 -23.45 -43.47 -7.64
N GLN A 25 -22.45 -44.33 -7.43
CA GLN A 25 -21.13 -43.81 -7.06
C GLN A 25 -20.57 -43.15 -8.32
N VAL A 26 -21.06 -41.94 -8.59
CA VAL A 26 -20.26 -40.94 -9.28
C VAL A 26 -18.93 -40.97 -8.54
N GLU A 27 -17.85 -41.26 -9.26
CA GLU A 27 -16.51 -40.88 -8.83
C GLU A 27 -16.60 -39.43 -8.39
N GLU A 28 -16.82 -39.20 -7.10
CA GLU A 28 -16.44 -37.96 -6.46
C GLU A 28 -14.92 -37.97 -6.54
N SER A 29 -14.41 -37.56 -7.70
CA SER A 29 -13.11 -36.95 -7.75
C SER A 29 -13.22 -35.77 -6.80
N VAL A 30 -12.78 -36.00 -5.56
CA VAL A 30 -12.36 -34.94 -4.66
C VAL A 30 -11.17 -34.32 -5.36
N THR A 31 -11.48 -33.48 -6.34
CA THR A 31 -10.54 -32.53 -6.88
C THR A 31 -10.34 -31.60 -5.70
N ALA A 32 -9.19 -31.73 -5.03
CA ALA A 32 -8.75 -30.71 -4.11
C ALA A 32 -8.78 -29.41 -4.90
N SER A 33 -9.86 -28.63 -4.76
CA SER A 33 -9.83 -27.25 -5.21
C SER A 33 -8.74 -26.64 -4.37
N ALA A 34 -7.59 -26.34 -5.00
CA ALA A 34 -6.57 -25.56 -4.36
C ALA A 34 -7.29 -24.36 -3.75
N THR A 35 -7.34 -24.30 -2.42
CA THR A 35 -7.76 -23.12 -1.70
C THR A 35 -7.01 -21.97 -2.33
N ALA A 36 -7.72 -20.97 -2.84
CA ALA A 36 -7.11 -19.76 -3.38
C ALA A 36 -6.04 -19.28 -2.39
N ASP A 37 -4.82 -19.04 -2.89
CA ASP A 37 -3.67 -18.70 -2.07
C ASP A 37 -3.86 -17.29 -1.51
N ALA A 38 -4.56 -17.20 -0.37
CA ALA A 38 -4.81 -15.94 0.32
C ALA A 38 -3.59 -15.42 1.09
N THR A 39 -2.40 -15.98 0.87
CA THR A 39 -1.18 -15.55 1.57
C THR A 39 -0.84 -14.12 1.17
N PRO A 40 -0.76 -13.17 2.12
CA PRO A 40 -0.31 -11.82 1.80
C PRO A 40 1.09 -11.86 1.19
N ARG A 41 1.22 -11.40 -0.05
CA ARG A 41 2.49 -11.41 -0.77
C ARG A 41 3.26 -10.13 -0.51
N VAL A 42 4.54 -10.28 -0.22
CA VAL A 42 5.48 -9.16 -0.08
C VAL A 42 6.46 -9.22 -1.23
N ALA A 43 6.42 -8.21 -2.10
CA ALA A 43 7.38 -8.06 -3.17
C ALA A 43 8.59 -7.24 -2.69
N ILE A 44 9.78 -7.79 -2.84
CA ILE A 44 11.04 -7.08 -2.62
C ILE A 44 11.81 -7.09 -3.94
N VAL A 45 11.99 -5.92 -4.52
CA VAL A 45 12.70 -5.76 -5.79
C VAL A 45 13.97 -4.96 -5.52
N PRO A 46 15.13 -5.62 -5.30
CA PRO A 46 16.40 -4.93 -5.24
C PRO A 46 16.81 -4.44 -6.64
N SER A 47 17.73 -3.47 -6.70
CA SER A 47 18.18 -2.91 -7.98
C SER A 47 18.86 -3.94 -8.89
N ASN A 48 19.41 -5.01 -8.32
CA ASN A 48 20.07 -6.09 -9.04
C ASN A 48 19.14 -7.26 -9.39
N PHE A 49 17.82 -7.09 -9.25
CA PHE A 49 16.87 -8.17 -9.51
C PHE A 49 16.92 -8.62 -10.98
N ASP A 50 17.44 -9.83 -11.22
CA ASP A 50 17.63 -10.44 -12.54
C ASP A 50 16.60 -11.55 -12.86
N GLY A 51 15.78 -11.91 -11.88
CA GLY A 51 14.65 -12.83 -12.02
C GLY A 51 14.46 -13.67 -10.77
N SER A 52 13.33 -14.38 -10.70
CA SER A 52 13.10 -15.38 -9.66
C SER A 52 12.07 -16.41 -10.12
N GLN A 53 11.70 -17.31 -9.21
CA GLN A 53 10.62 -18.26 -9.39
C GLN A 53 9.70 -18.16 -8.17
N ASP A 54 8.38 -18.19 -8.40
CA ASP A 54 7.39 -18.27 -7.32
C ASP A 54 7.29 -19.71 -6.80
N HIS A 55 6.61 -19.89 -5.67
CA HIS A 55 6.43 -21.20 -5.02
C HIS A 55 5.67 -22.22 -5.89
N ASP A 56 4.86 -21.75 -6.86
CA ASP A 56 4.15 -22.59 -7.83
C ASP A 56 5.00 -22.96 -9.06
N GLY A 57 6.27 -22.53 -9.09
CA GLY A 57 7.18 -22.75 -10.20
C GLY A 57 7.08 -21.72 -11.31
N THR A 58 6.20 -20.71 -11.20
CA THR A 58 6.10 -19.70 -12.25
C THR A 58 7.31 -18.78 -12.24
N GLU A 59 7.93 -18.63 -13.41
CA GLU A 59 9.06 -17.72 -13.59
C GLU A 59 8.62 -16.26 -13.46
N ILE A 60 9.47 -15.47 -12.81
CA ILE A 60 9.31 -14.04 -12.61
C ILE A 60 10.47 -13.35 -13.32
N ALA A 61 10.15 -12.55 -14.34
CA ALA A 61 11.15 -11.80 -15.08
C ALA A 61 11.78 -10.70 -14.21
N GLY A 62 13.09 -10.56 -14.30
CA GLY A 62 13.89 -9.51 -13.66
C GLY A 62 13.64 -8.11 -14.20
N LEU A 63 14.42 -7.15 -13.70
CA LEU A 63 14.50 -5.81 -14.25
C LEU A 63 15.17 -5.83 -15.62
N ALA A 64 14.79 -4.90 -16.50
CA ALA A 64 15.36 -4.79 -17.84
C ALA A 64 16.83 -4.34 -17.83
N ASP A 65 17.21 -3.53 -16.83
CA ASP A 65 18.58 -3.05 -16.61
C ASP A 65 18.92 -3.16 -15.12
N PRO A 66 19.27 -4.36 -14.63
CA PRO A 66 19.62 -4.57 -13.23
C PRO A 66 20.97 -3.92 -12.90
N ARG A 67 21.04 -3.27 -11.74
CA ARG A 67 22.23 -2.55 -11.26
C ARG A 67 22.71 -3.15 -9.95
N PRO A 68 24.04 -3.23 -9.70
CA PRO A 68 24.57 -3.57 -8.38
C PRO A 68 23.91 -2.75 -7.27
N THR A 69 23.73 -3.35 -6.09
CA THR A 69 22.99 -2.73 -4.97
C THR A 69 23.66 -1.49 -4.39
N ASP A 70 24.94 -1.29 -4.69
CA ASP A 70 25.76 -0.14 -4.29
C ASP A 70 25.96 0.87 -5.44
N ALA A 71 25.38 0.62 -6.61
CA ALA A 71 25.46 1.55 -7.73
C ALA A 71 24.54 2.76 -7.52
N GLU A 72 24.99 3.92 -7.99
CA GLU A 72 24.12 5.09 -8.12
C GLU A 72 22.97 4.78 -9.09
N LEU A 73 21.75 5.05 -8.65
CA LEU A 73 20.53 4.79 -9.42
C LEU A 73 19.98 6.07 -10.01
N GLU A 74 19.82 6.09 -11.33
CA GLU A 74 19.03 7.11 -12.02
C GLU A 74 17.52 6.87 -11.89
N GLN A 75 16.70 7.88 -12.21
CA GLN A 75 15.24 7.79 -12.15
C GLN A 75 14.69 6.58 -12.93
N ALA A 76 15.22 6.27 -14.11
CA ALA A 76 14.71 5.17 -14.93
C ALA A 76 14.83 3.80 -14.21
N HIS A 77 15.90 3.61 -13.42
CA HIS A 77 16.06 2.40 -12.61
C HIS A 77 15.03 2.36 -11.48
N ILE A 78 14.79 3.48 -10.79
CA ILE A 78 13.75 3.60 -9.76
C ILE A 78 12.36 3.33 -10.35
N ASP A 79 12.08 3.83 -11.56
CA ASP A 79 10.83 3.59 -12.25
C ASP A 79 10.62 2.11 -12.59
N ALA A 80 11.67 1.43 -13.07
CA ALA A 80 11.62 0.01 -13.33
C ALA A 80 11.37 -0.80 -12.04
N MET A 81 12.04 -0.45 -10.95
CA MET A 81 11.86 -1.09 -9.65
C MET A 81 10.43 -0.91 -9.11
N VAL A 82 9.90 0.32 -9.11
CA VAL A 82 8.54 0.60 -8.61
C VAL A 82 7.49 -0.10 -9.47
N ARG A 83 7.61 -0.07 -10.80
CA ARG A 83 6.70 -0.79 -11.69
C ARG A 83 6.73 -2.29 -11.44
N LYS A 84 7.93 -2.87 -11.24
CA LYS A 84 8.08 -4.30 -10.93
C LYS A 84 7.47 -4.64 -9.56
N VAL A 85 7.64 -3.81 -8.54
CA VAL A 85 6.97 -4.03 -7.24
C VAL A 85 5.45 -4.04 -7.40
N ILE A 86 4.89 -3.09 -8.16
CA ILE A 86 3.44 -3.02 -8.40
C ILE A 86 2.93 -4.23 -9.19
N GLU A 87 3.66 -4.67 -10.22
CA GLU A 87 3.39 -5.88 -11.01
C GLU A 87 3.33 -7.12 -10.10
N LEU A 88 4.38 -7.34 -9.30
CA LEU A 88 4.48 -8.49 -8.40
C LEU A 88 3.44 -8.47 -7.28
N ALA A 89 3.02 -7.27 -6.86
CA ALA A 89 1.95 -7.12 -5.88
C ALA A 89 0.55 -7.34 -6.47
N GLY A 90 0.35 -7.15 -7.78
CA GLY A 90 -0.98 -6.98 -8.37
C GLY A 90 -1.49 -8.07 -9.31
N ASP A 91 -0.62 -8.83 -9.98
CA ASP A 91 -1.03 -9.47 -11.24
C ASP A 91 -1.64 -10.88 -11.13
N ARG A 92 -1.71 -11.52 -9.95
CA ARG A 92 -2.21 -12.91 -9.87
C ARG A 92 -3.67 -13.09 -9.46
N GLU A 93 -4.27 -12.21 -8.66
CA GLU A 93 -5.60 -12.48 -8.09
C GLU A 93 -6.52 -11.23 -7.98
N GLY A 94 -6.32 -10.21 -8.81
CA GLY A 94 -7.18 -9.01 -8.79
C GLY A 94 -6.99 -8.09 -7.57
N GLY A 95 -5.96 -8.35 -6.75
CA GLY A 95 -5.64 -7.61 -5.52
C GLY A 95 -4.62 -6.46 -5.67
N GLY A 96 -4.26 -6.06 -6.89
CA GLY A 96 -3.33 -4.94 -7.14
C GLY A 96 -3.95 -3.56 -6.97
N LEU A 97 -3.14 -2.51 -7.16
CA LEU A 97 -3.63 -1.12 -7.07
C LEU A 97 -4.86 -0.85 -7.96
N LYS A 98 -4.97 -1.52 -9.11
CA LYS A 98 -6.15 -1.44 -10.01
C LYS A 98 -7.43 -2.04 -9.44
N GLY A 99 -7.32 -3.03 -8.55
CA GLY A 99 -8.47 -3.63 -7.87
C GLY A 99 -8.79 -2.97 -6.52
N ILE A 100 -7.90 -2.09 -6.05
CA ILE A 100 -8.04 -1.39 -4.77
C ILE A 100 -8.51 0.04 -4.98
N ILE A 101 -7.94 0.77 -5.96
CA ILE A 101 -8.14 2.21 -6.16
C ILE A 101 -9.09 2.42 -7.33
N GLU A 102 -10.22 3.06 -7.05
CA GLU A 102 -11.20 3.43 -8.06
C GLU A 102 -10.77 4.71 -8.80
N PRO A 103 -11.24 4.94 -10.04
CA PRO A 103 -10.89 6.14 -10.79
C PRO A 103 -11.22 7.43 -10.04
N GLU A 104 -12.32 7.48 -9.29
CA GLU A 104 -12.79 8.68 -8.59
C GLU A 104 -12.15 8.92 -7.23
N ASP A 105 -11.38 7.96 -6.71
CA ASP A 105 -10.85 7.99 -5.35
C ASP A 105 -9.95 9.22 -5.09
N TRP A 106 -10.08 9.76 -3.88
CA TRP A 106 -9.07 10.60 -3.25
C TRP A 106 -8.01 9.72 -2.60
N VAL A 107 -6.83 9.70 -3.21
CA VAL A 107 -5.67 8.94 -2.75
C VAL A 107 -4.71 9.87 -2.00
N VAL A 108 -4.46 9.58 -0.73
CA VAL A 108 -3.43 10.25 0.07
C VAL A 108 -2.16 9.42 0.08
N ILE A 109 -1.05 10.03 -0.29
CA ILE A 109 0.30 9.46 -0.18
C ILE A 109 0.93 9.99 1.10
N LYS A 110 0.90 9.20 2.18
CA LYS A 110 1.64 9.51 3.40
C LYS A 110 3.10 9.13 3.18
N ILE A 111 3.95 10.14 3.15
CA ILE A 111 5.40 9.97 3.08
C ILE A 111 5.99 9.91 4.49
N ALA A 112 7.27 9.59 4.59
CA ALA A 112 8.09 9.98 5.73
C ALA A 112 8.98 11.13 5.28
N MET A 113 8.92 12.27 5.95
CA MET A 113 9.83 13.38 5.70
C MET A 113 10.23 14.03 7.02
N PRO A 114 11.50 13.89 7.44
CA PRO A 114 12.05 14.74 8.48
C PRO A 114 12.16 16.17 7.92
N THR A 115 11.63 17.16 8.63
CA THR A 115 11.89 18.54 8.27
C THR A 115 13.32 18.90 8.68
N TYR A 116 13.93 19.82 7.96
CA TYR A 116 15.22 20.41 8.33
C TYR A 116 15.09 21.92 8.10
N HIS A 117 14.40 22.65 8.99
CA HIS A 117 14.33 24.10 8.83
C HIS A 117 15.73 24.69 8.90
N GLY A 118 16.13 25.40 7.85
CA GLY A 118 17.42 26.08 7.78
C GLY A 118 18.64 25.15 7.71
N LEU A 119 18.48 23.84 7.51
CA LEU A 119 19.60 22.89 7.42
C LEU A 119 19.56 22.15 6.08
N ALA A 120 20.63 22.32 5.29
CA ALA A 120 20.80 21.71 3.97
C ALA A 120 21.35 20.27 4.03
N SER A 121 21.60 19.71 5.21
CA SER A 121 22.22 18.38 5.33
C SER A 121 21.14 17.29 5.38
N TYR A 122 20.77 16.78 4.21
CA TYR A 122 20.01 15.55 4.09
C TYR A 122 20.86 14.35 4.54
N LEU A 123 20.29 13.50 5.38
CA LEU A 123 20.87 12.20 5.72
C LEU A 123 20.18 11.13 4.85
N PRO A 124 20.92 10.42 3.97
CA PRO A 124 20.33 9.39 3.13
C PRO A 124 19.49 8.36 3.91
N GLY A 125 18.28 8.12 3.42
CA GLY A 125 17.34 7.15 4.02
C GLY A 125 16.52 7.68 5.19
N THR A 126 16.65 8.97 5.57
CA THR A 126 15.78 9.55 6.60
C THR A 126 14.42 9.98 6.07
N ALA A 127 14.35 10.45 4.82
CA ALA A 127 13.11 10.73 4.11
C ALA A 127 12.77 9.60 3.13
N ALA A 128 11.50 9.50 2.76
CA ALA A 128 11.08 8.77 1.58
C ALA A 128 11.76 9.39 0.34
N ASP A 129 12.34 8.55 -0.52
CA ASP A 129 12.97 9.01 -1.76
C ASP A 129 11.91 9.59 -2.71
N LEU A 130 12.05 10.88 -3.05
CA LEU A 130 11.07 11.58 -3.90
C LEU A 130 10.94 10.94 -5.29
N ARG A 131 11.96 10.24 -5.77
CA ARG A 131 11.93 9.53 -7.07
C ARG A 131 10.97 8.36 -7.02
N VAL A 132 10.85 7.69 -5.87
CA VAL A 132 9.87 6.61 -5.63
C VAL A 132 8.46 7.20 -5.59
N VAL A 133 8.25 8.30 -4.88
CA VAL A 133 6.95 9.00 -4.80
C VAL A 133 6.51 9.47 -6.19
N ARG A 134 7.43 10.06 -6.96
CA ARG A 134 7.20 10.48 -8.35
C ARG A 134 6.81 9.31 -9.24
N SER A 135 7.51 8.18 -9.12
CA SER A 135 7.25 6.99 -9.92
C SER A 135 5.87 6.39 -9.63
N LEU A 136 5.52 6.28 -8.33
CA LEU A 136 4.21 5.82 -7.89
C LEU A 136 3.08 6.71 -8.41
N LEU A 137 3.17 8.02 -8.19
CA LEU A 137 2.14 8.97 -8.65
C LEU A 137 2.04 9.01 -10.19
N THR A 138 3.16 8.86 -10.89
CA THR A 138 3.17 8.72 -12.35
C THR A 138 2.42 7.46 -12.78
N HIS A 139 2.66 6.33 -12.13
CA HIS A 139 1.95 5.08 -12.41
C HIS A 139 0.43 5.23 -12.19
N LEU A 140 0.02 5.81 -11.05
CA LEU A 140 -1.38 6.05 -10.73
C LEU A 140 -2.05 6.99 -11.75
N GLY A 141 -1.36 8.08 -12.12
CA GLY A 141 -1.83 9.04 -13.12
C GLY A 141 -1.99 8.44 -14.52
N GLU A 142 -1.01 7.64 -14.96
CA GLU A 142 -1.06 6.90 -16.24
C GLU A 142 -2.18 5.86 -16.27
N ALA A 143 -2.37 5.14 -15.16
CA ALA A 143 -3.39 4.11 -15.02
C ALA A 143 -4.79 4.67 -14.73
N LYS A 144 -4.92 5.99 -14.50
CA LYS A 144 -6.16 6.68 -14.10
C LYS A 144 -6.78 6.08 -12.82
N LEU A 145 -5.93 5.80 -11.84
CA LEU A 145 -6.31 5.26 -10.53
C LEU A 145 -6.36 6.39 -9.50
N GLY A 146 -7.51 7.05 -9.42
CA GLY A 146 -7.76 8.23 -8.58
C GLY A 146 -7.87 9.52 -9.39
N LEU A 147 -8.69 10.45 -8.86
CA LEU A 147 -8.92 11.80 -9.43
C LEU A 147 -8.27 12.89 -8.58
N ARG A 148 -7.93 12.59 -7.33
CA ARG A 148 -7.29 13.53 -6.40
C ARG A 148 -6.17 12.83 -5.65
N PHE A 149 -4.99 13.43 -5.69
CA PHE A 149 -3.79 12.96 -5.02
C PHE A 149 -3.27 14.02 -4.05
N SER A 150 -3.09 13.64 -2.80
CA SER A 150 -2.48 14.51 -1.79
C SER A 150 -1.22 13.86 -1.23
N ILE A 151 -0.07 14.52 -1.39
CA ILE A 151 1.16 14.13 -0.68
C ILE A 151 1.06 14.74 0.72
N ALA A 152 1.01 13.89 1.74
CA ALA A 152 0.73 14.30 3.11
C ALA A 152 1.86 13.94 4.05
N GLU A 153 2.16 14.86 4.98
CA GLU A 153 3.11 14.66 6.08
C GLU A 153 2.78 15.61 7.24
N GLY A 154 3.02 15.15 8.47
CA GLY A 154 2.98 15.90 9.72
C GLY A 154 4.16 15.48 10.59
N PRO A 155 5.32 16.13 10.47
CA PRO A 155 6.52 15.62 11.10
C PRO A 155 6.48 15.80 12.64
N GLU A 156 6.92 14.76 13.38
CA GLU A 156 6.73 14.53 14.83
C GLU A 156 7.16 15.67 15.78
N GLU A 157 8.04 16.59 15.35
CA GLU A 157 8.67 17.60 16.23
C GLU A 157 8.40 19.07 15.83
N TRP A 158 7.46 19.38 14.93
CA TRP A 158 7.55 20.65 14.16
C TRP A 158 6.46 21.69 14.37
N ILE A 159 6.93 22.93 14.40
CA ILE A 159 6.22 24.17 14.10
C ILE A 159 5.67 24.06 12.67
N GLY A 160 4.36 24.28 12.48
CA GLY A 160 3.74 24.16 11.15
C GLY A 160 4.36 25.11 10.13
N ARG A 161 4.26 24.83 8.83
CA ARG A 161 4.82 25.68 7.76
C ARG A 161 4.49 27.16 7.92
N ALA A 162 3.26 27.47 8.35
CA ALA A 162 2.78 28.83 8.55
C ALA A 162 3.51 29.58 9.67
N GLU A 163 4.14 28.86 10.59
CA GLU A 163 4.78 29.38 11.80
C GLU A 163 6.32 29.37 11.71
N SER A 164 6.89 28.76 10.67
CA SER A 164 8.34 28.70 10.47
C SER A 164 8.91 30.02 9.94
N PRO A 165 10.00 30.55 10.51
CA PRO A 165 10.66 31.76 9.99
C PRO A 165 11.51 31.48 8.73
N SER A 166 11.76 30.20 8.40
CA SER A 166 12.54 29.81 7.23
C SER A 166 11.68 29.83 5.97
N LYS A 167 12.24 30.35 4.87
CA LYS A 167 11.61 30.25 3.53
C LYS A 167 11.79 28.88 2.88
N THR A 168 12.71 28.07 3.41
CA THR A 168 13.01 26.72 2.92
C THR A 168 12.59 25.70 3.97
N ASP A 169 11.85 24.69 3.53
CA ASP A 169 11.37 23.57 4.31
C ASP A 169 11.48 22.26 3.51
N GLY A 170 10.97 21.16 4.07
CA GLY A 170 11.02 19.86 3.41
C GLY A 170 10.17 19.78 2.13
N TRP A 171 9.18 20.66 1.95
CA TRP A 171 8.31 20.66 0.79
C TRP A 171 8.97 21.29 -0.44
N ASN A 172 9.78 22.32 -0.24
CA ASN A 172 10.37 23.10 -1.34
C ASN A 172 11.87 22.89 -1.57
N THR A 173 12.59 22.25 -0.65
CA THR A 173 14.00 21.89 -0.83
C THR A 173 14.17 20.74 -1.81
N ASP A 174 15.30 20.71 -2.51
CA ASP A 174 15.76 19.60 -3.35
C ASP A 174 16.73 18.67 -2.63
N TRP A 175 16.95 18.90 -1.33
CA TRP A 175 17.87 18.16 -0.48
C TRP A 175 19.31 18.15 -1.00
N GLY A 176 19.73 19.24 -1.65
CA GLY A 176 21.06 19.33 -2.26
C GLY A 176 21.24 18.39 -3.46
N GLY A 177 20.14 18.02 -4.12
CA GLY A 177 20.14 17.12 -5.27
C GLY A 177 20.04 15.63 -4.93
N ALA A 178 19.98 15.26 -3.64
CA ALA A 178 20.04 13.87 -3.20
C ALA A 178 18.94 12.97 -3.78
N CYS A 179 17.77 13.53 -4.11
CA CYS A 179 16.66 12.83 -4.76
C CYS A 179 16.49 13.24 -6.23
N GLY A 180 17.60 13.39 -6.96
CA GLY A 180 17.58 13.78 -8.37
C GLY A 180 17.20 15.25 -8.62
N GLY A 181 17.44 16.12 -7.64
CA GLY A 181 17.07 17.55 -7.72
C GLY A 181 15.58 17.83 -7.63
N LEU A 182 14.79 16.86 -7.15
CA LEU A 182 13.34 17.00 -6.97
C LEU A 182 12.99 17.68 -5.65
N SER A 183 11.94 18.49 -5.66
CA SER A 183 11.19 18.93 -4.47
C SER A 183 9.73 18.51 -4.60
N TYR A 184 8.99 18.42 -3.49
CA TYR A 184 7.57 18.05 -3.52
C TYR A 184 6.72 19.09 -4.25
N GLU A 185 7.01 20.38 -4.06
CA GLU A 185 6.32 21.46 -4.79
C GLU A 185 6.59 21.38 -6.30
N GLY A 186 7.84 21.11 -6.68
CA GLY A 186 8.22 20.89 -8.08
C GLY A 186 7.51 19.68 -8.68
N LEU A 187 7.41 18.58 -7.91
CA LEU A 187 6.73 17.35 -8.31
C LEU A 187 5.23 17.57 -8.53
N VAL A 188 4.54 18.26 -7.62
CA VAL A 188 3.11 18.59 -7.79
C VAL A 188 2.89 19.40 -9.07
N LYS A 189 3.76 20.38 -9.35
CA LYS A 189 3.69 21.19 -10.56
C LYS A 189 3.90 20.34 -11.83
N GLU A 190 4.90 19.45 -11.83
CA GLU A 190 5.15 18.51 -12.93
C GLU A 190 3.93 17.63 -13.20
N LEU A 191 3.42 16.95 -12.16
CA LEU A 191 2.32 16.00 -12.27
C LEU A 191 1.01 16.68 -12.70
N SER A 192 0.71 17.86 -12.15
CA SER A 192 -0.48 18.63 -12.54
C SER A 192 -0.45 19.05 -14.01
N GLY A 193 0.74 19.36 -14.55
CA GLY A 193 0.89 19.66 -15.97
C GLY A 193 0.79 18.42 -16.86
N ARG A 194 1.32 17.28 -16.39
CA ARG A 194 1.33 16.02 -17.14
C ARG A 194 -0.03 15.31 -17.15
N PHE A 195 -0.80 15.41 -16.08
CA PHE A 195 -2.05 14.68 -15.86
C PHE A 195 -3.19 15.65 -15.53
N PRO A 196 -3.69 16.44 -16.51
CA PRO A 196 -4.70 17.47 -16.27
C PRO A 196 -6.07 16.92 -15.84
N HIS A 197 -6.30 15.61 -15.95
CA HIS A 197 -7.53 14.96 -15.47
C HIS A 197 -7.55 14.76 -13.95
N ALA A 198 -6.42 14.87 -13.27
CA ALA A 198 -6.28 14.63 -11.84
C ALA A 198 -5.72 15.85 -11.11
N LYS A 199 -6.14 16.03 -9.85
CA LYS A 199 -5.61 17.07 -8.97
C LYS A 199 -4.45 16.52 -8.14
N PHE A 200 -3.34 17.25 -8.08
CA PHE A 200 -2.22 16.95 -7.19
C PHE A 200 -2.01 18.11 -6.21
N GLU A 201 -1.83 17.80 -4.93
CA GLU A 201 -1.55 18.81 -3.90
C GLU A 201 -0.67 18.27 -2.77
N ILE A 202 -0.11 19.19 -1.99
CA ILE A 202 0.57 18.90 -0.73
C ILE A 202 -0.38 19.23 0.41
N VAL A 203 -0.38 18.39 1.45
CA VAL A 203 -1.09 18.65 2.70
C VAL A 203 -0.11 18.56 3.87
N ASP A 204 0.06 19.68 4.57
CA ASP A 204 0.78 19.73 5.84
C ASP A 204 -0.19 19.36 6.96
N LEU A 205 -0.05 18.13 7.47
CA LEU A 205 -0.91 17.55 8.48
C LEU A 205 -0.81 18.28 9.83
N ASN A 206 0.28 19.01 10.09
CA ASN A 206 0.39 19.84 11.31
C ASN A 206 -0.58 21.03 11.31
N SER A 207 -1.02 21.45 10.12
CA SER A 207 -1.99 22.54 9.93
C SER A 207 -3.39 22.05 9.55
N ASP A 208 -3.55 20.74 9.36
CA ASP A 208 -4.83 20.17 8.98
C ASP A 208 -5.79 20.13 10.18
N ARG A 209 -7.08 20.19 9.89
CA ARG A 209 -8.11 20.07 10.93
C ARG A 209 -8.06 18.66 11.48
N THR A 210 -8.05 18.51 12.80
CA THR A 210 -8.11 17.20 13.44
C THR A 210 -9.50 16.96 14.02
N ASN A 211 -9.95 15.70 13.98
CA ASN A 211 -11.13 15.28 14.72
C ASN A 211 -10.70 14.37 15.87
N PRO A 212 -11.18 14.60 17.10
CA PRO A 212 -10.87 13.72 18.22
C PRO A 212 -11.46 12.33 17.95
N THR A 213 -10.61 11.32 18.00
CA THR A 213 -10.97 9.91 17.85
C THR A 213 -10.73 9.21 19.18
N PRO A 214 -11.70 8.47 19.75
CA PRO A 214 -11.51 7.82 21.04
C PRO A 214 -10.31 6.86 21.01
N ALA A 215 -9.37 7.03 21.94
CA ALA A 215 -8.27 6.08 22.12
C ALA A 215 -8.74 4.91 23.00
N PRO A 216 -8.34 3.66 22.70
CA PRO A 216 -8.56 2.55 23.61
C PRO A 216 -7.98 2.85 25.00
N ALA A 217 -8.74 2.55 26.05
CA ALA A 217 -8.34 2.85 27.42
C ALA A 217 -6.96 2.24 27.75
N GLY A 218 -6.03 3.06 28.25
CA GLY A 218 -4.71 2.63 28.70
C GLY A 218 -3.56 2.87 27.71
N VAL A 219 -3.83 3.21 26.44
CA VAL A 219 -2.75 3.53 25.49
C VAL A 219 -2.19 4.92 25.80
N SER A 220 -0.90 4.98 26.17
CA SER A 220 -0.18 6.23 26.46
C SER A 220 -0.90 7.17 27.43
N ALA A 221 -1.73 6.65 28.35
CA ALA A 221 -2.63 7.44 29.21
C ALA A 221 -1.92 8.52 30.06
N SER A 222 -0.61 8.36 30.33
CA SER A 222 0.21 9.39 30.98
C SER A 222 0.46 10.63 30.10
N LYS A 223 0.52 10.44 28.78
CA LYS A 223 0.69 11.48 27.74
C LYS A 223 -0.60 11.84 27.01
N ASN A 224 -1.63 10.99 27.10
CA ASN A 224 -2.94 11.18 26.49
C ASN A 224 -4.04 11.22 27.58
N LYS A 225 -4.04 12.29 28.38
CA LYS A 225 -4.99 12.46 29.49
C LYS A 225 -6.43 12.66 29.03
N GLU A 226 -6.61 13.18 27.82
CA GLU A 226 -7.92 13.42 27.21
C GLU A 226 -8.51 12.16 26.56
N GLY A 227 -7.71 11.10 26.42
CA GLY A 227 -8.17 9.79 25.95
C GLY A 227 -8.54 9.77 24.47
N GLY A 228 -7.92 10.62 23.65
CA GLY A 228 -8.22 10.75 22.23
C GLY A 228 -6.97 10.81 21.36
N TYR A 229 -7.10 10.36 20.11
CA TYR A 229 -6.15 10.63 19.03
C TYR A 229 -6.65 11.82 18.22
N HIS A 230 -5.75 12.72 17.84
CA HIS A 230 -6.06 13.86 16.99
C HIS A 230 -5.63 13.56 15.56
N ILE A 231 -6.44 12.78 14.86
CA ILE A 231 -6.13 12.37 13.49
C ILE A 231 -6.57 13.47 12.52
N PRO A 232 -5.69 13.93 11.60
CA PRO A 232 -6.03 14.87 10.54
C PRO A 232 -7.20 14.42 9.66
N GLN A 233 -8.06 15.36 9.28
CA GLN A 233 -9.23 15.13 8.44
C GLN A 233 -8.84 14.55 7.08
N THR A 234 -7.71 14.98 6.51
CA THR A 234 -7.18 14.40 5.27
C THR A 234 -6.97 12.90 5.37
N ILE A 235 -6.46 12.42 6.50
CA ILE A 235 -6.25 10.98 6.72
C ILE A 235 -7.57 10.25 6.95
N GLN A 236 -8.49 10.85 7.72
CA GLN A 236 -9.79 10.23 8.02
C GLN A 236 -10.74 10.16 6.82
N GLN A 237 -10.64 11.13 5.90
CA GLN A 237 -11.63 11.32 4.82
C GLN A 237 -11.12 10.91 3.45
N CYS A 238 -9.84 10.55 3.30
CA CYS A 238 -9.36 9.99 2.06
C CYS A 238 -10.00 8.63 1.77
N ASP A 239 -10.20 8.33 0.49
CA ASP A 239 -10.76 7.04 0.08
C ASP A 239 -9.71 5.95 0.15
N LYS A 240 -8.43 6.30 -0.10
CA LYS A 240 -7.28 5.40 -0.06
C LYS A 240 -6.07 6.10 0.55
N LEU A 241 -5.37 5.39 1.44
CA LEU A 241 -4.11 5.83 2.02
C LEU A 241 -2.98 4.91 1.57
N ILE A 242 -1.97 5.45 0.91
CA ILE A 242 -0.74 4.73 0.56
C ILE A 242 0.40 5.28 1.41
N SER A 243 1.04 4.41 2.19
CA SER A 243 2.20 4.76 2.99
C SER A 243 3.49 4.46 2.23
N VAL A 244 4.29 5.50 1.96
CA VAL A 244 5.64 5.39 1.42
C VAL A 244 6.63 5.72 2.53
N ALA A 245 7.30 4.69 3.06
CA ALA A 245 8.21 4.82 4.18
C ALA A 245 9.59 4.25 3.84
N PRO A 246 10.69 4.94 4.19
CA PRO A 246 12.02 4.37 4.08
C PRO A 246 12.21 3.25 5.11
N LEU A 247 12.95 2.21 4.70
CA LEU A 247 13.46 1.21 5.63
C LEU A 247 14.63 1.83 6.42
N ARG A 248 14.33 2.34 7.62
CA ARG A 248 15.34 2.96 8.51
C ARG A 248 15.21 2.47 9.95
N THR A 249 16.31 2.55 10.69
CA THR A 249 16.30 2.34 12.14
C THR A 249 15.67 3.54 12.85
N HIS A 250 15.09 3.28 14.03
CA HIS A 250 14.51 4.31 14.87
C HIS A 250 14.83 4.03 16.34
N ALA A 251 15.28 5.05 17.07
CA ALA A 251 15.75 4.88 18.45
C ALA A 251 14.67 4.29 19.37
N ALA A 252 13.40 4.68 19.20
CA ALA A 252 12.30 4.21 20.05
C ALA A 252 11.63 2.92 19.56
N MET A 253 11.66 2.65 18.25
CA MET A 253 10.91 1.54 17.63
C MET A 253 11.80 0.38 17.15
N GLY A 254 13.12 0.54 17.18
CA GLY A 254 14.06 -0.33 16.48
C GLY A 254 14.10 -0.05 14.98
N VAL A 255 12.96 -0.19 14.30
CA VAL A 255 12.75 0.11 12.87
C VAL A 255 11.51 1.00 12.68
N ALA A 256 11.57 1.96 11.75
CA ALA A 256 10.44 2.88 11.50
C ALA A 256 9.37 2.24 10.60
N LEU A 257 9.73 1.89 9.36
CA LEU A 257 8.81 1.30 8.37
C LEU A 257 7.49 2.08 8.25
N SER A 258 6.40 1.41 7.87
CA SER A 258 5.05 1.97 7.85
C SER A 258 4.59 2.44 9.23
N ILE A 259 5.03 1.81 10.33
CA ILE A 259 4.65 2.18 11.70
C ILE A 259 5.09 3.61 12.01
N GLY A 260 6.27 4.03 11.55
CA GLY A 260 6.72 5.41 11.71
C GLY A 260 5.81 6.43 11.01
N ASN A 261 5.27 6.09 9.83
CA ASN A 261 4.29 6.94 9.16
C ASN A 261 2.96 7.02 9.91
N TYR A 262 2.55 5.94 10.58
CA TYR A 262 1.36 5.93 11.43
C TYR A 262 1.52 6.77 12.71
N LEU A 263 2.70 6.76 13.33
CA LEU A 263 2.97 7.63 14.47
C LEU A 263 2.96 9.11 14.06
N GLY A 264 3.52 9.45 12.89
CA GLY A 264 3.47 10.81 12.32
C GLY A 264 2.08 11.26 11.85
N ILE A 265 1.00 10.56 12.19
CA ILE A 265 -0.39 10.95 11.91
C ILE A 265 -1.13 11.37 13.18
N ALA A 266 -0.73 10.91 14.38
CA ALA A 266 -1.59 10.90 15.57
C ALA A 266 -0.94 11.48 16.84
#